data_AF-A0A495XIH2-F1
#
_entry.id   AF-A0A495XIH2-F1
#
_cell.length_a   1.000
_cell.length_b   1.000
_cell.length_c   1.000
_cell.angle_alpha   90.00
_cell.angle_beta   90.00
_cell.angle_gamma   90.00
#
_symmetry.space_group_name_H-M   'P 1'
#
loop_
_entity.id
_entity.type
_entity.pdbx_description
1 polymer ?
#
loop_
_entity_poly.entity_id
_entity_poly.type
_entity_poly.pdbx_seq_one_letter_code
_entity_poly.pdbx_strand_id
1 'polypeptide(L)'
;MWHVDDTLVLDESTVAVEVPASWGAEVSHELRAAGPLGPILAIPGPRLRWLFLARPEPDPRDRVPPPEVRVWLGPRTVPAARSRWVVEPVGALPREGAVRCAIRVVRRRF
;
A
#
# COMPACT_ATOMS: atom_id res chain seq x y z
N MET A 1 -9.45 -9.69 12.90
CA MET A 1 -9.15 -10.62 11.78
C MET A 1 -9.59 -9.91 10.52
N TRP A 2 -8.67 -9.59 9.61
CA TRP A 2 -8.98 -8.82 8.40
C TRP A 2 -9.60 -9.76 7.36
N HIS A 3 -10.91 -9.69 7.18
CA HIS A 3 -11.60 -10.36 6.07
C HIS A 3 -11.50 -9.48 4.83
N VAL A 4 -11.12 -10.08 3.71
CA VAL A 4 -11.18 -9.44 2.39
C VAL A 4 -12.42 -9.97 1.71
N ASP A 5 -13.52 -9.23 1.86
CA ASP A 5 -14.66 -9.32 0.93
C ASP A 5 -14.35 -8.39 -0.26
N ASP A 6 -15.36 -7.98 -1.05
CA ASP A 6 -15.15 -7.01 -2.14
C ASP A 6 -14.63 -5.63 -1.68
N THR A 7 -14.48 -5.41 -0.38
CA THR A 7 -13.98 -4.18 0.22
C THR A 7 -13.06 -4.46 1.41
N LEU A 8 -12.11 -3.55 1.65
CA LEU A 8 -11.25 -3.52 2.84
C LEU A 8 -11.60 -2.29 3.68
N VAL A 9 -11.85 -2.49 4.97
CA VAL A 9 -12.15 -1.41 5.93
C VAL A 9 -10.86 -0.96 6.59
N LEU A 10 -10.45 0.29 6.38
CA LEU A 10 -9.30 0.91 7.06
C LEU A 10 -9.75 1.57 8.36
N ASP A 11 -9.03 1.31 9.45
CA ASP A 11 -9.16 2.05 10.70
C ASP A 11 -8.36 3.36 10.69
N GLU A 12 -8.52 4.18 11.73
CA GLU A 12 -7.84 5.47 11.90
C GLU A 12 -6.30 5.37 11.93
N SER A 13 -5.76 4.17 12.21
CA SER A 13 -4.33 3.91 12.32
C SER A 13 -3.72 3.30 11.06
N THR A 14 -4.50 3.25 9.97
CA THR A 14 -4.10 2.58 8.73
C THR A 14 -4.19 3.51 7.52
N VAL A 15 -3.13 3.47 6.72
CA VAL A 15 -3.06 4.03 5.38
C VAL A 15 -2.99 2.89 4.38
N ALA A 16 -3.67 3.05 3.25
CA ALA A 16 -3.53 2.17 2.11
C ALA A 16 -2.94 2.93 0.92
N VAL A 17 -1.91 2.34 0.29
CA VAL A 17 -1.22 2.92 -0.87
C VAL A 17 -1.30 1.93 -2.03
N GLU A 18 -2.07 2.29 -3.06
CA GLU A 18 -2.21 1.47 -4.27
C GLU A 18 -1.26 1.93 -5.35
N VAL A 19 -0.53 0.97 -5.94
CA VAL A 19 0.45 1.18 -7.00
C VAL A 19 0.19 0.25 -8.19
N PRO A 20 0.71 0.58 -9.39
CA PRO A 20 0.65 -0.32 -10.55
C PRO A 20 1.35 -1.66 -10.27
N ALA A 21 0.84 -2.75 -10.85
CA ALA A 21 1.53 -4.05 -10.75
C ALA A 21 2.95 -4.05 -11.29
N SER A 22 3.25 -3.20 -12.29
CA SER A 22 4.61 -3.04 -12.83
C SER A 22 5.62 -2.52 -11.83
N TRP A 23 5.19 -2.02 -10.66
CA TRP A 23 6.07 -1.51 -9.60
C TRP A 23 6.04 -2.37 -8.34
N GLY A 24 5.07 -3.29 -8.21
CA GLY A 24 4.77 -3.96 -6.94
C GLY A 24 5.95 -4.78 -6.40
N ALA A 25 6.67 -5.46 -7.28
CA ALA A 25 7.83 -6.27 -6.91
C ALA A 25 9.00 -5.40 -6.45
N GLU A 26 9.36 -4.34 -7.20
CA GLU A 26 10.44 -3.46 -6.83
C GLU A 26 10.11 -2.63 -5.58
N VAL A 27 8.86 -2.16 -5.42
CA VAL A 27 8.43 -1.44 -4.21
C VAL A 27 8.55 -2.35 -2.99
N SER A 28 8.14 -3.62 -3.12
CA SER A 28 8.27 -4.61 -2.04
C SER A 28 9.73 -4.87 -1.67
N HIS A 29 10.62 -4.92 -2.67
CA HIS A 29 12.06 -5.10 -2.47
C HIS A 29 12.67 -3.92 -1.71
N GLU A 30 12.44 -2.69 -2.19
CA GLU A 30 12.96 -1.47 -1.55
C GLU A 30 12.39 -1.28 -0.14
N LEU A 31 11.11 -1.60 0.07
CA LEU A 31 10.47 -1.49 1.39
C LEU A 31 11.05 -2.50 2.39
N ARG A 32 11.30 -3.75 1.96
CA ARG A 32 11.92 -4.78 2.79
C ARG A 32 13.35 -4.41 3.21
N ALA A 33 14.08 -3.67 2.38
CA ALA A 33 15.40 -3.15 2.73
C ALA A 33 15.33 -2.04 3.79
N ALA A 34 14.23 -1.28 3.85
CA ALA A 34 14.04 -0.15 4.76
C ALA A 34 13.35 -0.53 6.10
N GLY A 35 12.80 -1.75 6.22
CA GLY A 35 12.12 -2.19 7.43
C GLY A 35 11.08 -3.29 7.18
N PRO A 36 10.03 -3.39 8.01
CA PRO A 36 9.00 -4.40 7.82
C PRO A 36 8.23 -4.15 6.52
N LEU A 37 7.97 -5.21 5.76
CA LEU A 37 7.23 -5.13 4.50
C LEU A 37 5.77 -4.73 4.71
N GLY A 38 5.15 -5.25 5.76
CA GLY A 38 3.73 -5.08 6.04
C GLY A 38 2.81 -5.91 5.13
N PRO A 39 1.49 -5.85 5.37
CA PRO A 39 0.48 -6.53 4.60
C PRO A 39 0.37 -5.94 3.19
N ILE A 40 0.15 -6.82 2.21
CA ILE A 40 0.03 -6.45 0.80
C ILE A 40 -1.13 -7.21 0.17
N LEU A 41 -2.04 -6.48 -0.48
CA LEU A 41 -3.11 -7.06 -1.29
C LEU A 41 -2.80 -6.93 -2.78
N ALA A 42 -3.10 -7.98 -3.53
CA ALA A 42 -3.22 -7.91 -4.98
C ALA A 42 -4.69 -7.68 -5.34
N ILE A 43 -4.98 -6.49 -5.89
CA ILE A 43 -6.33 -6.10 -6.34
C ILE A 43 -6.47 -6.45 -7.83
N PRO A 44 -7.30 -7.46 -8.18
CA PRO A 44 -7.57 -7.79 -9.57
C PRO A 44 -8.45 -6.73 -10.23
N GLY A 45 -8.23 -6.50 -11.52
CA GLY A 45 -8.99 -5.54 -12.33
C GLY A 45 -8.47 -5.51 -13.78
N PRO A 46 -8.92 -4.56 -14.62
CA PRO A 46 -8.41 -4.41 -15.99
C PRO A 46 -6.89 -4.28 -16.05
N ARG A 47 -6.30 -3.72 -15.00
CA ARG A 47 -4.87 -3.77 -14.71
C ARG A 47 -4.71 -4.21 -13.26
N LEU A 48 -3.85 -5.21 -13.01
CA LEU A 48 -3.52 -5.64 -11.66
C LEU A 48 -2.90 -4.47 -10.87
N ARG A 49 -3.28 -4.35 -9.60
CA ARG A 49 -2.79 -3.30 -8.70
C ARG A 49 -2.37 -3.92 -7.37
N TRP A 50 -1.41 -3.29 -6.70
CA TRP A 50 -0.90 -3.73 -5.41
C TRP A 50 -1.25 -2.69 -4.37
N LEU A 51 -1.84 -3.10 -3.25
CA LEU A 51 -2.23 -2.23 -2.14
C LEU A 51 -1.37 -2.54 -0.93
N PHE A 52 -0.53 -1.59 -0.54
CA PHE A 52 0.35 -1.67 0.61
C PHE A 52 -0.33 -1.03 1.82
N LEU A 53 -0.35 -1.73 2.95
CA LEU A 53 -0.85 -1.17 4.21
C LEU A 53 0.31 -0.63 5.07
N ALA A 54 0.12 0.55 5.62
CA ALA A 54 1.10 1.23 6.46
C ALA A 54 0.42 2.02 7.58
N ARG A 55 1.23 2.47 8.55
CA ARG A 55 0.78 3.43 9.57
C ARG A 55 0.88 4.85 9.01
N PRO A 56 -0.15 5.70 9.21
CA PRO A 56 -0.10 7.09 8.82
C PRO A 56 1.03 7.80 9.57
N GLU A 57 1.66 8.76 8.90
CA GLU A 57 2.61 9.67 9.56
C GLU A 57 1.89 10.93 10.06
N PRO A 58 2.29 11.48 11.22
CA PRO A 58 1.62 12.62 11.86
C PRO A 58 1.70 13.91 11.05
N ASP A 59 2.64 14.01 10.11
CA ASP A 59 2.74 15.13 9.18
C ASP A 59 2.66 14.65 7.71
N PRO A 60 1.44 14.59 7.14
CA PRO A 60 1.26 14.23 5.74
C PRO A 60 1.55 15.40 4.78
N ARG A 61 1.97 16.58 5.28
CA ARG A 61 1.96 17.81 4.50
C ARG A 61 2.91 17.74 3.29
N ASP A 62 2.35 18.16 2.16
CA ASP A 62 3.03 18.58 0.92
C ASP A 62 3.66 17.55 0.00
N ARG A 63 3.19 16.29 -0.02
CA ARG A 63 3.60 15.34 -1.07
C ARG A 63 2.43 14.67 -1.77
N VAL A 64 2.01 15.31 -2.85
CA VAL A 64 1.10 14.73 -3.85
C VAL A 64 1.72 13.41 -4.36
N PRO A 65 1.02 12.27 -4.22
CA PRO A 65 1.53 11.01 -4.76
C PRO A 65 1.69 11.11 -6.29
N PRO A 66 2.55 10.28 -6.91
CA PRO A 66 2.58 10.16 -8.36
C PRO A 66 1.17 9.88 -8.92
N PRO A 67 0.83 10.32 -10.15
CA PRO A 67 -0.52 10.19 -10.70
C PRO A 67 -0.99 8.72 -10.82
N GLU A 68 -0.06 7.78 -10.90
CA GLU A 68 -0.33 6.35 -10.96
C GLU A 68 -0.62 5.72 -9.59
N VAL A 69 -0.45 6.49 -8.50
CA VAL A 69 -0.54 6.03 -7.11
C VAL A 69 -1.74 6.66 -6.43
N ARG A 70 -2.49 5.83 -5.70
CA ARG A 70 -3.64 6.27 -4.92
C ARG A 70 -3.36 6.05 -3.43
N VAL A 71 -3.78 6.98 -2.61
CA VAL A 71 -3.59 6.92 -1.16
C VAL A 71 -4.94 7.13 -0.48
N TRP A 72 -5.24 6.26 0.48
CA TRP A 72 -6.42 6.35 1.33
C TRP A 72 -5.97 6.41 2.78
N LEU A 73 -6.34 7.49 3.47
CA LEU A 73 -6.21 7.65 4.91
C LEU A 73 -7.48 7.10 5.57
N GLY A 74 -7.36 6.24 6.58
CA GLY A 74 -8.50 5.82 7.39
C GLY A 74 -9.05 6.95 8.29
N PRO A 75 -10.26 6.75 8.86
CA PRO A 75 -11.11 5.58 8.73
C PRO A 75 -11.92 5.63 7.43
N ARG A 76 -11.87 4.57 6.61
CA ARG A 76 -12.68 4.45 5.38
C ARG A 76 -12.64 3.07 4.75
N THR A 77 -13.64 2.79 3.93
CA THR A 77 -13.66 1.59 3.08
C THR A 77 -12.94 1.85 1.76
N VAL A 78 -12.08 0.92 1.35
CA VAL A 78 -11.41 0.91 0.04
C VAL A 78 -11.87 -0.30 -0.80
N PRO A 79 -12.05 -0.15 -2.11
CA PRO A 79 -12.37 -1.27 -2.98
C PRO A 79 -11.26 -2.32 -2.95
N ALA A 80 -11.63 -3.58 -2.72
CA ALA A 80 -10.70 -4.70 -2.74
C ALA A 80 -11.08 -5.72 -3.83
N ALA A 81 -12.35 -5.79 -4.29
CA ALA A 81 -12.84 -6.85 -5.18
C ALA A 81 -12.48 -8.25 -4.62
N ARG A 82 -12.40 -9.27 -5.48
CA ARG A 82 -11.88 -10.61 -5.14
C ARG A 82 -10.36 -10.61 -4.94
N SER A 83 -9.86 -9.67 -4.14
CA SER A 83 -8.45 -9.53 -3.79
C SER A 83 -7.93 -10.74 -3.04
N ARG A 84 -6.62 -10.93 -3.11
CA ARG A 84 -5.89 -11.90 -2.29
C ARG A 84 -4.74 -11.23 -1.58
N TRP A 85 -4.46 -11.66 -0.35
CA TRP A 85 -3.23 -11.29 0.34
C TRP A 85 -2.05 -11.90 -0.40
N VAL A 86 -1.09 -11.06 -0.74
CA VAL A 86 0.26 -11.45 -1.18
C VAL A 86 1.17 -11.56 0.03
N VAL A 87 0.97 -10.67 0.99
CA VAL A 87 1.56 -10.75 2.33
C VAL A 87 0.44 -10.62 3.32
N GLU A 88 0.25 -11.67 4.13
CA GLU A 88 -0.78 -11.73 5.16
C GLU A 88 -0.63 -10.58 6.17
N PRO A 89 -1.73 -10.12 6.79
CA PRO A 89 -1.69 -9.06 7.79
C PRO A 89 -1.21 -9.57 9.16
N VAL A 90 -0.01 -10.12 9.17
CA VAL A 90 0.70 -10.62 10.35
C VAL A 90 1.89 -9.71 10.66
N GLY A 91 1.96 -9.23 11.89
CA GLY A 91 3.05 -8.38 12.36
C GLY A 91 2.82 -6.87 12.21
N ALA A 92 3.92 -6.10 12.24
CA ALA A 92 3.87 -4.65 12.30
C ALA A 92 3.70 -4.01 10.91
N LEU A 93 2.88 -2.95 10.86
CA LEU A 93 2.76 -2.09 9.70
C LEU A 93 4.01 -1.19 9.55
N PRO A 94 4.59 -1.07 8.33
CA PRO A 94 5.60 -0.05 8.03
C PRO A 94 5.05 1.35 8.25
N ARG A 95 5.93 2.34 8.29
CA ARG A 95 5.51 3.75 8.23
C ARG A 95 5.15 4.11 6.79
N GLU A 96 4.13 4.95 6.61
CA GLU A 96 3.73 5.48 5.31
C GLU A 96 4.92 6.10 4.54
N GLY A 97 5.80 6.84 5.23
CA GLY A 97 6.97 7.46 4.62
C GLY A 97 7.95 6.46 3.99
N ALA A 98 8.04 5.24 4.54
CA ALA A 98 8.87 4.18 3.99
C ALA A 98 8.30 3.65 2.66
N VAL A 99 6.98 3.41 2.61
CA VAL A 99 6.27 3.01 1.38
C VAL A 99 6.43 4.08 0.30
N ARG A 100 6.23 5.35 0.66
CA ARG A 100 6.41 6.49 -0.27
C ARG A 100 7.85 6.62 -0.75
N CYS A 101 8.84 6.34 0.10
CA CYS A 101 10.25 6.34 -0.29
C CYS A 101 10.54 5.26 -1.34
N ALA A 102 10.09 4.02 -1.08
CA ALA A 102 10.22 2.90 -2.02
C ALA A 102 9.61 3.25 -3.38
N ILE A 103 8.38 3.76 -3.41
CA ILE A 103 7.70 4.20 -4.65
C ILE A 103 8.52 5.24 -5.42
N ARG A 104 9.11 6.21 -4.72
CA ARG A 104 9.93 7.25 -5.36
C ARG A 104 11.22 6.70 -5.96
N VAL A 105 11.85 5.75 -5.28
CA VAL A 105 13.04 5.05 -5.80
C VAL A 105 12.69 4.29 -7.06
N VAL A 106 11.60 3.51 -7.04
CA VAL A 106 11.14 2.72 -8.18
C VAL A 106 10.78 3.61 -9.37
N ARG A 107 9.99 4.67 -9.15
CA ARG A 107 9.59 5.61 -10.22
C ARG A 107 10.78 6.25 -10.93
N ARG A 108 11.93 6.43 -10.28
CA ARG A 108 13.13 6.99 -10.97
C ARG A 108 13.79 6.01 -11.93
N ARG A 109 13.42 4.73 -11.88
CA ARG A 109 13.98 3.64 -12.72
C ARG A 109 13.10 3.30 -13.92
N PHE A 110 11.87 3.83 -13.97
CA PHE A 110 10.88 3.62 -15.04
C PHE A 110 10.56 4.95 -15.71
#